data_AF-A0A954VG08-F1
#
_entry.id   AF-A0A954VG08-F1
#
_cell.length_a   1.000
_cell.length_b   1.000
_cell.length_c   1.000
_cell.angle_alpha   90.00
_cell.angle_beta   90.00
_cell.angle_gamma   90.00
#
_symmetry.space_group_name_H-M   'P 1'
#
loop_
_entity.id
_entity.type
_entity.pdbx_description
1 polymer ?
#
loop_
_entity_poly.entity_id
_entity_poly.type
_entity_poly.pdbx_seq_one_letter_code
_entity_poly.pdbx_strand_id
1 'polypeptide(L)'
;MPEGDTIFRTAVRLRPVLVGRRIASADAGRHPDVDVEPLGGQVVSCIEARGKHLLIHVEHGLAIHSHMGMTGSWHCYREHEAWQKPRHRAALVLTMQVFPQQDNGAPVDSIGHGDPCTVAVCFSPKLLEVLSPIQLRRHRWLTHLGPDLLGADWSIDEAIRRLRWHEASSMGEAIMNQSIVCGIGNIYKSETLFVTRSNPFLEVAGYDDTQLREIVSSARYLMLRNTGGHPRRTRTAGTGPKMWVYGRSGQPCLVCGQAIQMRHQGDLGRSTYFCPACQMVNDHP
;
A
#
# COMPACT_ATOMS: atom_id res chain seq x y z
N MET A 1 -0.91 2.52 9.13
CA MET A 1 -0.39 1.24 8.62
C MET A 1 -0.50 1.23 7.10
N PRO A 2 0.64 1.26 6.39
CA PRO A 2 0.69 1.08 4.95
C PRO A 2 0.01 -0.21 4.46
N GLU A 3 -0.95 -0.05 3.57
CA GLU A 3 -1.53 -1.11 2.73
C GLU A 3 -1.48 -0.62 1.27
N GLY A 4 -2.06 -1.35 0.31
CA GLY A 4 -1.89 -1.03 -1.11
C GLY A 4 -2.32 0.40 -1.49
N ASP A 5 -3.39 0.90 -0.88
CA ASP A 5 -3.85 2.29 -1.04
C ASP A 5 -2.77 3.33 -0.65
N THR A 6 -2.01 3.05 0.42
CA THR A 6 -0.98 3.94 0.94
C THR A 6 0.25 3.92 0.07
N ILE A 7 0.60 2.75 -0.47
CA ILE A 7 1.70 2.62 -1.44
C ILE A 7 1.33 3.35 -2.72
N PHE A 8 0.12 3.10 -3.24
CA PHE A 8 -0.38 3.76 -4.44
C PHE A 8 -0.40 5.28 -4.29
N ARG A 9 -0.93 5.80 -3.18
CA ARG A 9 -0.92 7.24 -2.89
C ARG A 9 0.50 7.80 -2.79
N THR A 10 1.40 7.05 -2.16
CA THR A 10 2.82 7.43 -2.10
C THR A 10 3.41 7.55 -3.51
N ALA A 11 3.19 6.56 -4.37
CA ALA A 11 3.63 6.61 -5.75
C ALA A 11 3.07 7.82 -6.50
N VAL A 12 1.74 8.05 -6.43
CA VAL A 12 1.07 9.20 -7.06
C VAL A 12 1.66 10.53 -6.60
N ARG A 13 1.97 10.69 -5.32
CA ARG A 13 2.56 11.92 -4.78
C ARG A 13 4.03 12.12 -5.18
N LEU A 14 4.80 11.03 -5.28
CA LEU A 14 6.21 11.10 -5.64
C LEU A 14 6.44 11.33 -7.14
N ARG A 15 5.56 10.80 -8.01
CA ARG A 15 5.69 10.92 -9.48
C ARG A 15 5.93 12.35 -9.96
N PRO A 16 5.06 13.35 -9.68
CA PRO A 16 5.22 14.69 -10.24
C PRO A 16 6.46 15.43 -9.71
N VAL A 17 7.07 14.97 -8.61
CA VAL A 17 8.21 15.66 -7.98
C VAL A 17 9.55 14.95 -8.19
N LEU A 18 9.55 13.67 -8.58
CA LEU A 18 10.78 12.87 -8.77
C LEU A 18 10.99 12.39 -10.21
N VAL A 19 9.94 11.99 -10.93
CA VAL A 19 10.10 11.43 -12.29
C VAL A 19 10.70 12.47 -13.23
N GLY A 20 11.67 12.06 -14.04
CA GLY A 20 12.42 12.92 -14.96
C GLY A 20 13.57 13.69 -14.29
N ARG A 21 13.77 13.55 -12.97
CA ARG A 21 14.83 14.26 -12.25
C ARG A 21 16.02 13.36 -11.94
N ARG A 22 17.22 13.97 -11.99
CA ARG A 22 18.49 13.31 -11.68
C ARG A 22 18.72 13.27 -10.17
N ILE A 23 19.12 12.10 -9.66
CA ILE A 23 19.61 11.91 -8.31
C ILE A 23 21.05 12.45 -8.28
N ALA A 24 21.32 13.51 -7.54
CA ALA A 24 22.66 14.04 -7.34
C ALA A 24 23.48 13.14 -6.42
N SER A 25 22.87 12.68 -5.32
CA SER A 25 23.46 11.73 -4.39
C SER A 25 22.39 10.90 -3.69
N ALA A 26 22.79 9.73 -3.21
CA ALA A 26 21.97 8.84 -2.39
C ALA A 26 22.75 8.41 -1.14
N ASP A 27 22.06 8.35 0.00
CA ASP A 27 22.62 7.94 1.29
C ASP A 27 21.68 6.92 1.95
N ALA A 28 22.20 5.72 2.21
CA ALA A 28 21.47 4.61 2.85
C ALA A 28 21.38 4.74 4.39
N GLY A 29 21.82 5.85 4.97
CA GLY A 29 21.77 6.11 6.40
C GLY A 29 22.43 5.00 7.21
N ARG A 30 21.63 4.26 7.99
CA ARG A 30 22.09 3.14 8.84
C ARG A 30 21.91 1.75 8.20
N HIS A 31 21.67 1.68 6.89
CA HIS A 31 21.52 0.43 6.15
C HIS A 31 22.74 0.20 5.24
N PRO A 32 23.91 -0.14 5.81
CA PRO A 32 25.14 -0.28 5.03
C PRO A 32 25.08 -1.40 3.98
N ASP A 33 24.20 -2.38 4.18
CA ASP A 33 24.00 -3.50 3.24
C ASP A 33 23.25 -3.09 1.95
N VAL A 34 22.72 -1.86 1.91
CA VAL A 34 22.03 -1.33 0.73
C VAL A 34 23.02 -0.48 -0.07
N ASP A 35 23.53 -1.06 -1.14
CA ASP A 35 24.40 -0.34 -2.08
C ASP A 35 23.59 0.71 -2.87
N VAL A 36 23.83 1.97 -2.55
CA VAL A 36 23.17 3.13 -3.17
C VAL A 36 24.11 3.93 -4.06
N GLU A 37 25.40 3.59 -4.11
CA GLU A 37 26.39 4.30 -4.93
C GLU A 37 25.96 4.35 -6.41
N PRO A 38 25.45 3.26 -7.02
CA PRO A 38 25.04 3.28 -8.42
C PRO A 38 23.90 4.25 -8.72
N LEU A 39 23.11 4.69 -7.73
CA LEU A 39 21.98 5.59 -7.94
C LEU A 39 22.42 7.03 -8.28
N GLY A 40 23.63 7.42 -7.85
CA GLY A 40 24.18 8.74 -8.12
C GLY A 40 24.27 9.04 -9.61
N GLY A 41 23.83 10.23 -10.00
CA GLY A 41 23.79 10.67 -11.39
C GLY A 41 22.69 10.05 -12.23
N GLN A 42 21.84 9.14 -11.73
CA GLN A 42 20.78 8.55 -12.54
C GLN A 42 19.47 9.35 -12.52
N VAL A 43 18.69 9.30 -13.60
CA VAL A 43 17.36 9.93 -13.66
C VAL A 43 16.29 8.95 -13.21
N VAL A 44 15.35 9.40 -12.38
CA VAL A 44 14.16 8.60 -12.02
C VAL A 44 13.25 8.49 -13.23
N SER A 45 13.08 7.28 -13.76
CA SER A 45 12.34 7.01 -14.99
C SER A 45 10.86 6.69 -14.72
N CYS A 46 10.55 5.98 -13.64
CA CYS A 46 9.20 5.56 -13.31
C CYS A 46 9.03 5.31 -11.80
N ILE A 47 7.83 5.52 -11.27
CA ILE A 47 7.47 5.10 -9.91
C ILE A 47 6.17 4.30 -9.95
N GLU A 48 6.22 3.07 -9.45
CA GLU A 48 5.08 2.16 -9.41
C GLU A 48 4.82 1.64 -8.00
N ALA A 49 3.54 1.34 -7.76
CA ALA A 49 3.08 0.59 -6.61
C ALA A 49 2.66 -0.79 -7.12
N ARG A 50 3.17 -1.85 -6.49
CA ARG A 50 2.78 -3.24 -6.76
C ARG A 50 2.37 -3.89 -5.44
N GLY A 51 1.07 -4.02 -5.21
CA GLY A 51 0.51 -4.47 -3.95
C GLY A 51 0.98 -3.57 -2.79
N LYS A 52 1.84 -4.11 -1.92
CA LYS A 52 2.43 -3.36 -0.77
C LYS A 52 3.89 -2.94 -0.98
N HIS A 53 4.36 -2.96 -2.22
CA HIS A 53 5.72 -2.65 -2.60
C HIS A 53 5.77 -1.36 -3.42
N LEU A 54 6.64 -0.42 -3.05
CA LEU A 54 6.94 0.77 -3.85
C LEU A 54 8.24 0.52 -4.61
N LEU A 55 8.23 0.78 -5.91
CA LEU A 55 9.39 0.68 -6.79
C LEU A 55 9.64 2.05 -7.43
N ILE A 56 10.87 2.56 -7.28
CA ILE A 56 11.36 3.76 -7.96
C ILE A 56 12.43 3.30 -8.94
N HIS A 57 12.10 3.34 -10.23
CA HIS A 57 13.00 2.98 -11.32
C HIS A 57 13.85 4.17 -11.69
N VAL A 58 15.12 3.90 -11.96
CA VAL A 58 16.04 4.88 -12.54
C VAL A 58 16.41 4.45 -13.96
N GLU A 59 17.14 5.29 -14.70
CA GLU A 59 17.72 4.92 -16.00
C GLU A 59 18.62 3.67 -15.88
N HIS A 60 18.98 3.02 -16.99
CA HIS A 60 19.84 1.82 -16.98
C HIS A 60 19.30 0.61 -16.17
N GLY A 61 18.03 0.67 -15.71
CA GLY A 61 17.24 -0.45 -15.23
C GLY A 61 17.43 -0.84 -13.76
N LEU A 62 18.11 -0.03 -12.94
CA LEU A 62 18.08 -0.21 -11.49
C LEU A 62 16.72 0.22 -10.91
N ALA A 63 16.31 -0.41 -9.81
CA ALA A 63 15.11 -0.05 -9.08
C ALA A 63 15.35 -0.02 -7.57
N ILE A 64 14.96 1.08 -6.92
CA ILE A 64 14.85 1.16 -5.47
C ILE A 64 13.54 0.49 -5.07
N HIS A 65 13.64 -0.58 -4.30
CA HIS A 65 12.51 -1.34 -3.77
C HIS A 65 12.32 -1.05 -2.29
N SER A 66 11.13 -0.62 -1.89
CA SER A 66 10.80 -0.43 -0.48
C SER A 66 9.44 -1.05 -0.11
N HIS A 67 9.42 -1.76 1.02
CA HIS A 67 8.18 -2.22 1.66
C HIS A 67 8.02 -1.50 3.00
N MET A 68 7.03 -0.61 3.11
CA MET A 68 6.92 0.33 4.23
C MET A 68 6.47 -0.30 5.57
N GLY A 69 5.99 -1.54 5.56
CA GLY A 69 5.62 -2.24 6.79
C GLY A 69 4.51 -1.52 7.54
N MET A 70 4.67 -1.30 8.85
CA MET A 70 3.63 -0.69 9.70
C MET A 70 3.75 0.83 9.84
N THR A 71 4.98 1.35 9.86
CA THR A 71 5.31 2.74 10.25
C THR A 71 6.13 3.48 9.19
N GLY A 72 6.60 2.77 8.16
CA GLY A 72 7.43 3.35 7.11
C GLY A 72 6.66 4.33 6.23
N SER A 73 7.40 5.25 5.63
CA SER A 73 6.83 6.34 4.83
C SER A 73 7.89 6.99 3.96
N TRP A 74 7.54 7.39 2.74
CA TRP A 74 8.32 8.34 1.97
C TRP A 74 7.89 9.78 2.26
N HIS A 75 8.83 10.71 2.25
CA HIS A 75 8.60 12.15 2.44
C HIS A 75 9.44 12.92 1.42
N CYS A 76 9.02 14.15 1.12
CA CYS A 76 9.68 15.08 0.22
C CYS A 76 9.90 16.39 0.97
N TYR A 77 11.07 16.98 0.80
CA TYR A 77 11.51 18.20 1.47
C TYR A 77 12.26 19.11 0.50
N ARG A 78 12.36 20.40 0.83
CA ARG A 78 13.31 21.33 0.24
C ARG A 78 14.69 21.22 0.89
N GLU A 79 15.65 21.88 0.28
CA GLU A 79 17.01 21.91 0.80
C GLU A 79 16.99 22.71 2.10
N HIS A 80 17.63 22.17 3.14
CA HIS A 80 17.62 22.73 4.50
C HIS A 80 16.25 22.76 5.23
N GLU A 81 15.17 22.26 4.63
CA GLU A 81 13.89 22.14 5.32
C GLU A 81 13.98 21.15 6.48
N ALA A 82 13.42 21.53 7.64
CA ALA A 82 13.38 20.66 8.81
C ALA A 82 12.50 19.43 8.55
N TRP A 83 13.05 18.24 8.77
CA TRP A 83 12.31 17.01 8.56
C TRP A 83 11.27 16.77 9.65
N GLN A 84 10.08 16.34 9.23
CA GLN A 84 8.99 15.93 10.14
C GLN A 84 9.32 14.70 11.00
N LYS A 85 10.36 13.93 10.63
CA LYS A 85 10.82 12.75 11.38
C LYS A 85 12.32 12.88 11.69
N PRO A 86 12.78 12.34 12.83
CA PRO A 86 14.19 12.39 13.20
C PRO A 86 15.10 11.73 12.15
N ARG A 87 16.29 12.30 11.93
CA ARG A 87 17.29 11.77 10.98
C ARG A 87 17.66 10.30 11.20
N HIS A 88 17.72 9.85 12.45
CA HIS A 88 18.04 8.45 12.76
C HIS A 88 16.99 7.44 12.24
N ARG A 89 15.81 7.91 11.81
CA ARG A 89 14.77 7.07 11.18
C ARG A 89 14.86 7.04 9.66
N ALA A 90 15.71 7.87 9.05
CA ALA A 90 15.93 7.88 7.60
C ALA A 90 16.75 6.65 7.20
N ALA A 91 16.17 5.85 6.32
CA ALA A 91 16.80 4.65 5.78
C ALA A 91 17.35 4.87 4.37
N LEU A 92 16.79 5.82 3.64
CA LEU A 92 17.32 6.27 2.36
C LEU A 92 17.05 7.77 2.22
N VAL A 93 18.05 8.51 1.81
CA VAL A 93 17.96 9.92 1.45
C VAL A 93 18.41 10.05 0.00
N LEU A 94 17.54 10.57 -0.86
CA LEU A 94 17.85 10.93 -2.24
C LEU A 94 17.91 12.44 -2.33
N THR A 95 19.08 12.98 -2.68
CA THR A 95 19.23 14.39 -3.02
C THR A 95 19.08 14.52 -4.52
N MET A 96 18.14 15.35 -4.96
CA MET A 96 17.86 15.58 -6.37
C MET A 96 18.70 16.75 -6.88
N GLN A 97 19.20 16.65 -8.12
CA GLN A 97 19.88 17.75 -8.77
C GLN A 97 18.92 18.96 -8.89
N VAL A 98 19.43 20.13 -8.51
CA VAL A 98 18.75 21.42 -8.68
C VAL A 98 19.35 22.07 -9.92
N PHE A 99 18.50 22.45 -10.87
CA PHE A 99 18.92 23.30 -11.99
C PHE A 99 18.65 24.75 -11.59
N PRO A 100 19.60 25.69 -11.83
CA PRO A 100 19.30 27.10 -11.65
C PRO A 100 18.10 27.46 -12.53
N GLN A 101 17.10 28.09 -11.93
CA GLN A 101 15.96 28.63 -12.66
C GLN A 101 16.51 29.69 -13.62
N GLN A 102 16.41 29.47 -14.93
CA GLN A 102 16.70 30.53 -15.89
C GLN A 102 15.63 31.60 -15.72
N ASP A 103 16.06 32.77 -15.25
CA ASP A 103 15.24 33.96 -15.04
C ASP A 103 14.87 34.57 -16.41
N ASN A 104 14.02 33.88 -17.17
CA ASN A 104 13.65 34.28 -18.54
C ASN A 104 12.42 35.19 -18.59
N GLY A 105 11.99 35.76 -17.47
CA GLY A 105 10.82 36.66 -17.40
C GLY A 105 9.50 36.03 -17.84
N ALA A 106 9.44 34.70 -18.02
CA ALA A 106 8.22 33.98 -18.33
C ALA A 106 7.32 33.99 -17.08
N PRO A 107 6.01 34.26 -17.23
CA PRO A 107 5.07 34.17 -16.12
C PRO A 107 5.21 32.79 -15.49
N VAL A 108 5.40 32.75 -14.17
CA VAL A 108 5.29 31.52 -13.39
C VAL A 108 3.92 30.95 -13.69
N ASP A 109 3.85 29.85 -14.46
CA ASP A 109 2.59 29.18 -14.76
C ASP A 109 1.82 29.03 -13.46
N SER A 110 0.59 29.54 -13.46
CA SER A 110 -0.25 29.74 -12.28
C SER A 110 -0.72 28.42 -11.63
N ILE A 111 -0.12 27.30 -12.01
CA ILE A 111 -0.24 26.03 -11.32
C ILE A 111 0.82 26.02 -10.21
N GLY A 112 0.52 26.69 -9.10
CA GLY A 112 1.42 26.87 -7.95
C GLY A 112 2.00 25.56 -7.38
N HIS A 113 3.07 25.05 -7.98
CA HIS A 113 3.94 24.03 -7.40
C HIS A 113 5.17 24.76 -6.88
N GLY A 114 5.05 25.28 -5.66
CA GLY A 114 6.20 25.85 -4.95
C GLY A 114 7.37 24.86 -4.92
N ASP A 115 8.58 25.39 -5.03
CA ASP A 115 9.91 24.76 -5.08
C ASP A 115 9.95 23.21 -5.12
N PRO A 116 10.48 22.59 -6.19
CA PRO A 116 10.47 21.14 -6.37
C PRO A 116 11.23 20.42 -5.25
N CYS A 117 10.71 19.26 -4.82
CA CYS A 117 11.34 18.38 -3.82
C CYS A 117 12.84 18.20 -4.05
N THR A 118 13.73 18.84 -3.31
CA THR A 118 15.18 18.63 -3.50
C THR A 118 15.68 17.42 -2.72
N VAL A 119 14.94 16.96 -1.71
CA VAL A 119 15.31 15.81 -0.88
C VAL A 119 14.12 14.87 -0.69
N ALA A 120 14.25 13.62 -1.15
CA ALA A 120 13.28 12.56 -0.90
C ALA A 120 13.82 11.58 0.15
N VAL A 121 13.03 11.28 1.18
CA VAL A 121 13.48 10.45 2.31
C VAL A 121 12.55 9.27 2.53
N CYS A 122 13.09 8.06 2.55
CA CYS A 122 12.41 6.86 3.01
C CYS A 122 12.67 6.69 4.51
N PHE A 123 11.63 6.81 5.33
CA PHE A 123 11.72 6.60 6.78
C PHE A 123 11.25 5.20 7.16
N SER A 124 12.04 4.52 7.99
CA SER A 124 11.71 3.26 8.68
C SER A 124 10.97 2.21 7.82
N PRO A 125 11.44 1.91 6.59
CA PRO A 125 10.85 0.82 5.83
C PRO A 125 11.11 -0.52 6.53
N LYS A 126 10.23 -1.50 6.32
CA LYS A 126 10.47 -2.89 6.73
C LYS A 126 11.55 -3.54 5.87
N LEU A 127 11.65 -3.12 4.62
CA LEU A 127 12.59 -3.60 3.62
C LEU A 127 13.00 -2.44 2.72
N LEU A 128 14.30 -2.34 2.44
CA LEU A 128 14.87 -1.42 1.48
C LEU A 128 15.96 -2.16 0.71
N GLU A 129 15.90 -2.13 -0.61
CA GLU A 129 16.87 -2.79 -1.50
C GLU A 129 17.07 -1.94 -2.76
N VAL A 130 18.26 -2.03 -3.35
CA VAL A 130 18.52 -1.58 -4.73
C VAL A 130 18.68 -2.82 -5.58
N LEU A 131 17.82 -2.94 -6.60
CA LEU A 131 17.71 -4.13 -7.43
C LEU A 131 18.21 -3.84 -8.84
N SER A 132 19.11 -4.69 -9.34
CA SER A 132 19.42 -4.78 -10.77
C SER A 132 18.21 -5.28 -11.58
N PRO A 133 18.21 -5.10 -12.92
CA PRO A 133 17.14 -5.66 -13.77
C PRO A 133 16.92 -7.16 -13.58
N ILE A 134 18.00 -7.92 -13.34
CA ILE A 134 17.93 -9.38 -13.15
C ILE A 134 17.33 -9.70 -11.78
N GLN A 135 17.77 -9.02 -10.72
CA GLN A 135 17.22 -9.20 -9.38
C GLN A 135 15.74 -8.83 -9.34
N LEU A 136 15.34 -7.71 -9.95
CA LEU A 136 13.94 -7.27 -10.01
C LEU A 136 13.05 -8.32 -10.69
N ARG A 137 13.45 -8.84 -11.86
CA ARG A 137 12.68 -9.86 -12.61
C ARG A 137 12.54 -11.19 -11.87
N ARG A 138 13.48 -11.52 -10.97
CA ARG A 138 13.50 -12.77 -10.20
C ARG A 138 13.15 -12.58 -8.73
N HIS A 139 12.68 -11.39 -8.36
CA HIS A 139 12.54 -11.02 -6.96
C HIS A 139 11.42 -11.84 -6.30
N ARG A 140 11.80 -12.65 -5.29
CA ARG A 140 10.96 -13.69 -4.67
C ARG A 140 9.54 -13.25 -4.28
N TRP A 141 9.36 -12.01 -3.84
CA TRP A 141 8.03 -11.52 -3.44
C TRP A 141 7.25 -10.91 -4.60
N LEU A 142 7.94 -10.26 -5.54
CA LEU A 142 7.28 -9.50 -6.61
C LEU A 142 6.79 -10.43 -7.72
N THR A 143 7.49 -11.53 -7.97
CA THR A 143 7.11 -12.52 -9.00
C THR A 143 5.92 -13.39 -8.60
N HIS A 144 5.60 -13.47 -7.31
CA HIS A 144 4.52 -14.31 -6.77
C HIS A 144 3.27 -13.51 -6.39
N LEU A 145 3.21 -12.22 -6.73
CA LEU A 145 2.04 -11.41 -6.41
C LEU A 145 0.80 -11.89 -7.19
N GLY A 146 -0.35 -11.81 -6.52
CA GLY A 146 -1.68 -11.86 -7.12
C GLY A 146 -1.97 -10.63 -7.97
N PRO A 147 -3.08 -10.64 -8.71
CA PRO A 147 -3.59 -9.43 -9.34
C PRO A 147 -3.64 -8.27 -8.34
N ASP A 148 -3.13 -7.11 -8.74
CA ASP A 148 -3.09 -5.92 -7.90
C ASP A 148 -4.43 -5.20 -7.96
N LEU A 149 -5.07 -5.04 -6.80
CA LEU A 149 -6.36 -4.34 -6.69
C LEU A 149 -6.34 -2.88 -7.13
N LEU A 150 -5.17 -2.26 -7.29
CA LEU A 150 -5.02 -0.91 -7.82
C LEU A 150 -4.16 -0.86 -9.09
N GLY A 151 -3.68 -2.02 -9.55
CA GLY A 151 -2.90 -2.14 -10.78
C GLY A 151 -3.76 -2.02 -12.04
N ALA A 152 -3.08 -1.67 -13.14
CA ALA A 152 -3.69 -1.63 -14.47
C ALA A 152 -4.08 -3.03 -14.96
N ASP A 153 -3.24 -4.03 -14.71
CA ASP A 153 -3.45 -5.42 -15.14
C ASP A 153 -4.34 -6.23 -14.16
N TRP A 154 -5.25 -5.54 -13.47
CA TRP A 154 -6.19 -6.15 -12.54
C TRP A 154 -7.15 -7.11 -13.27
N SER A 155 -7.27 -8.34 -12.76
CA SER A 155 -8.24 -9.33 -13.25
C SER A 155 -9.00 -9.95 -12.08
N ILE A 156 -10.31 -9.75 -12.07
CA ILE A 156 -11.19 -10.38 -11.08
C ILE A 156 -11.24 -11.90 -11.29
N ASP A 157 -11.28 -12.38 -12.54
CA ASP A 157 -11.38 -13.80 -12.84
C ASP A 157 -10.15 -14.56 -12.35
N GLU A 158 -8.97 -13.97 -12.49
CA GLU A 158 -7.73 -14.54 -11.94
C GLU A 158 -7.75 -14.57 -10.42
N ALA A 159 -8.30 -13.54 -9.76
CA ALA A 159 -8.46 -13.54 -8.31
C ALA A 159 -9.42 -14.64 -7.83
N ILE A 160 -10.55 -14.85 -8.52
CA ILE A 160 -11.50 -15.94 -8.20
C ILE A 160 -10.85 -17.31 -8.41
N ARG A 161 -10.14 -17.51 -9.54
CA ARG A 161 -9.42 -18.75 -9.81
C ARG A 161 -8.42 -19.08 -8.70
N ARG A 162 -7.65 -18.09 -8.23
CA ARG A 162 -6.71 -18.27 -7.12
C ARG A 162 -7.42 -18.51 -5.79
N LEU A 163 -8.54 -17.84 -5.51
CA LEU A 163 -9.35 -18.13 -4.32
C LEU A 163 -9.82 -19.59 -4.31
N ARG A 164 -10.34 -20.09 -5.44
CA ARG A 164 -10.76 -21.49 -5.58
C ARG A 164 -9.62 -22.48 -5.42
N TRP A 165 -8.42 -22.15 -5.91
CA TRP A 165 -7.23 -22.96 -5.64
C TRP A 165 -6.87 -23.06 -4.15
N HIS A 166 -7.31 -22.07 -3.35
CA HIS A 166 -7.11 -22.01 -1.91
C HIS A 166 -8.42 -22.22 -1.14
N GLU A 167 -9.33 -23.07 -1.65
CA GLU A 167 -10.68 -23.23 -1.11
C GLU A 167 -10.74 -23.66 0.37
N ALA A 168 -9.74 -24.42 0.84
CA ALA A 168 -9.64 -24.87 2.23
C ALA A 168 -9.11 -23.80 3.21
N SER A 169 -8.64 -22.65 2.71
CA SER A 169 -8.23 -21.54 3.59
C SER A 169 -9.45 -20.78 4.09
N SER A 170 -9.40 -20.31 5.33
CA SER A 170 -10.42 -19.38 5.82
C SER A 170 -10.41 -18.08 5.01
N MET A 171 -11.59 -17.48 4.79
CA MET A 171 -11.74 -16.29 3.95
C MET A 171 -10.83 -15.13 4.39
N GLY A 172 -10.69 -14.93 5.70
CA GLY A 172 -9.81 -13.92 6.29
C GLY A 172 -8.31 -14.15 6.01
N GLU A 173 -7.88 -15.39 5.84
CA GLU A 173 -6.50 -15.73 5.46
C GLU A 173 -6.31 -15.62 3.95
N ALA A 174 -7.25 -16.18 3.17
CA ALA A 174 -7.18 -16.20 1.72
C ALA A 174 -7.12 -14.78 1.13
N ILE A 175 -8.02 -13.88 1.55
CA ILE A 175 -8.03 -12.50 1.07
C ILE A 175 -6.78 -11.69 1.47
N MET A 176 -6.05 -12.17 2.47
CA MET A 176 -4.81 -11.58 2.96
C MET A 176 -3.55 -12.18 2.32
N ASN A 177 -3.70 -13.27 1.56
CA ASN A 177 -2.62 -13.90 0.84
C ASN A 177 -2.24 -13.05 -0.38
N GLN A 178 -1.06 -12.44 -0.34
CA GLN A 178 -0.60 -11.54 -1.41
C GLN A 178 -0.37 -12.27 -2.74
N SER A 179 -0.32 -13.62 -2.77
CA SER A 179 -0.28 -14.38 -4.02
C SER A 179 -1.66 -14.63 -4.62
N ILE A 180 -2.75 -14.53 -3.84
CA ILE A 180 -4.12 -14.64 -4.36
C ILE A 180 -4.56 -13.28 -4.91
N VAL A 181 -4.42 -12.25 -4.09
CA VAL A 181 -4.72 -10.85 -4.42
C VAL A 181 -3.80 -9.97 -3.59
N CYS A 182 -3.16 -8.97 -4.21
CA CYS A 182 -2.19 -8.15 -3.50
C CYS A 182 -2.72 -6.74 -3.16
N GLY A 183 -2.19 -6.17 -2.08
CA GLY A 183 -2.55 -4.84 -1.58
C GLY A 183 -3.39 -4.85 -0.29
N ILE A 184 -4.22 -5.88 -0.08
CA ILE A 184 -5.07 -5.99 1.12
C ILE A 184 -4.23 -6.25 2.38
N GLY A 185 -4.42 -5.45 3.43
CA GLY A 185 -3.92 -5.70 4.79
C GLY A 185 -5.05 -5.87 5.80
N ASN A 186 -4.71 -5.85 7.10
CA ASN A 186 -5.67 -6.18 8.16
C ASN A 186 -6.88 -5.22 8.17
N ILE A 187 -6.69 -3.97 7.75
CA ILE A 187 -7.76 -2.99 7.65
C ILE A 187 -8.69 -3.39 6.52
N TYR A 188 -8.21 -3.48 5.28
CA TYR A 188 -9.08 -3.84 4.16
C TYR A 188 -9.68 -5.24 4.30
N LYS A 189 -8.99 -6.22 4.88
CA LYS A 189 -9.59 -7.52 5.22
C LYS A 189 -10.83 -7.35 6.10
N SER A 190 -10.64 -6.74 7.28
CA SER A 190 -11.71 -6.67 8.29
C SER A 190 -12.88 -5.83 7.79
N GLU A 191 -12.58 -4.71 7.13
CA GLU A 191 -13.59 -3.79 6.62
C GLU A 191 -14.35 -4.37 5.43
N THR A 192 -13.66 -5.01 4.48
CA THR A 192 -14.31 -5.65 3.31
C THR A 192 -15.26 -6.74 3.76
N LEU A 193 -14.77 -7.69 4.58
CA LEU A 193 -15.58 -8.82 5.02
C LEU A 193 -16.76 -8.37 5.87
N PHE A 194 -16.64 -7.25 6.59
CA PHE A 194 -17.77 -6.66 7.29
C PHE A 194 -18.82 -6.08 6.34
N VAL A 195 -18.43 -5.27 5.35
CA VAL A 195 -19.40 -4.62 4.45
C VAL A 195 -20.14 -5.63 3.56
N THR A 196 -19.50 -6.75 3.23
CA THR A 196 -20.11 -7.86 2.49
C THR A 196 -20.74 -8.93 3.39
N ARG A 197 -20.81 -8.67 4.71
CA ARG A 197 -21.36 -9.60 5.73
C ARG A 197 -20.76 -11.02 5.67
N SER A 198 -19.51 -11.13 5.25
CA SER A 198 -18.83 -12.41 5.08
C SER A 198 -18.15 -12.84 6.39
N ASN A 199 -18.32 -14.11 6.75
CA ASN A 199 -17.63 -14.75 7.86
C ASN A 199 -16.11 -14.87 7.59
N PRO A 200 -15.23 -14.16 8.33
CA PRO A 200 -13.79 -14.25 8.10
C PRO A 200 -13.21 -15.64 8.40
N PHE A 201 -13.92 -16.49 9.15
CA PHE A 201 -13.45 -17.80 9.58
C PHE A 201 -14.02 -18.97 8.76
N LEU A 202 -15.02 -18.70 7.90
CA LEU A 202 -15.53 -19.71 6.98
C LEU A 202 -14.51 -19.97 5.88
N GLU A 203 -14.35 -21.22 5.48
CA GLU A 203 -13.51 -21.61 4.35
C GLU A 203 -14.01 -20.99 3.05
N VAL A 204 -13.08 -20.70 2.13
CA VAL A 204 -13.42 -20.16 0.81
C VAL A 204 -14.37 -21.10 0.05
N ALA A 205 -14.30 -22.41 0.28
CA ALA A 205 -15.23 -23.42 -0.24
C ALA A 205 -16.70 -23.14 0.11
N GLY A 206 -16.98 -22.47 1.24
CA GLY A 206 -18.33 -22.12 1.68
C GLY A 206 -18.95 -20.92 0.96
N TYR A 207 -18.23 -20.29 0.02
CA TYR A 207 -18.71 -19.14 -0.75
C TYR A 207 -18.89 -19.52 -2.21
N ASP A 208 -19.98 -19.08 -2.84
CA ASP A 208 -20.14 -19.18 -4.30
C ASP A 208 -19.34 -18.09 -5.04
N ASP A 209 -19.22 -18.21 -6.37
CA ASP A 209 -18.43 -17.28 -7.18
C ASP A 209 -19.00 -15.85 -7.17
N THR A 210 -20.32 -15.69 -7.00
CA THR A 210 -20.97 -14.37 -6.90
C THR A 210 -20.53 -13.67 -5.63
N GLN A 211 -20.55 -14.37 -4.50
CA GLN A 211 -20.11 -13.87 -3.20
C GLN A 211 -18.61 -13.55 -3.22
N LEU A 212 -17.77 -14.42 -3.80
CA LEU A 212 -16.34 -14.13 -3.93
C LEU A 212 -16.07 -12.89 -4.78
N ARG A 213 -16.79 -12.73 -5.90
CA ARG A 213 -16.69 -11.54 -6.75
C ARG A 213 -17.12 -10.27 -6.02
N GLU A 214 -18.18 -10.35 -5.22
CA GLU A 214 -18.64 -9.22 -4.39
C GLU A 214 -17.59 -8.82 -3.35
N ILE A 215 -17.02 -9.78 -2.62
CA ILE A 215 -15.95 -9.55 -1.64
C ILE A 215 -14.76 -8.84 -2.29
N VAL A 216 -14.25 -9.39 -3.38
CA VAL A 216 -13.05 -8.87 -4.05
C VAL A 216 -13.31 -7.50 -4.69
N SER A 217 -14.48 -7.31 -5.32
CA SER A 217 -14.88 -6.01 -5.88
C SER A 217 -15.05 -4.95 -4.79
N SER A 218 -15.61 -5.33 -3.64
CA SER A 218 -15.75 -4.43 -2.48
C SER A 218 -14.39 -4.02 -1.91
N ALA A 219 -13.43 -4.95 -1.83
CA ALA A 219 -12.06 -4.63 -1.43
C ALA A 219 -11.42 -3.61 -2.38
N ARG A 220 -11.53 -3.85 -3.70
CA ARG A 220 -11.03 -2.91 -4.73
C ARG A 220 -11.68 -1.54 -4.58
N TYR A 221 -13.01 -1.50 -4.46
CA TYR A 221 -13.77 -0.26 -4.31
C TYR A 221 -13.33 0.54 -3.08
N LEU A 222 -13.22 -0.11 -1.92
CA LEU A 222 -12.74 0.53 -0.69
C LEU A 222 -11.31 1.05 -0.84
N MET A 223 -10.42 0.30 -1.48
CA MET A 223 -9.04 0.74 -1.71
C MET A 223 -8.95 1.94 -2.66
N LEU A 224 -9.64 1.90 -3.80
CA LEU A 224 -9.66 2.98 -4.79
C LEU A 224 -10.10 4.31 -4.17
N ARG A 225 -11.12 4.28 -3.31
CA ARG A 225 -11.61 5.48 -2.62
C ARG A 225 -10.63 6.10 -1.63
N ASN A 226 -9.63 5.35 -1.21
CA ASN A 226 -8.61 5.78 -0.25
C ASN A 226 -7.28 6.15 -0.92
N THR A 227 -7.26 6.27 -2.25
CA THR A 227 -6.10 6.74 -3.01
C THR A 227 -5.98 8.28 -2.99
N GLY A 228 -7.08 9.00 -2.78
CA GLY A 228 -7.09 10.45 -2.55
C GLY A 228 -6.46 10.80 -1.20
N GLY A 229 -5.69 11.89 -1.13
CA GLY A 229 -4.79 12.27 -0.03
C GLY A 229 -5.34 12.33 1.41
N HIS A 230 -6.61 12.03 1.62
CA HIS A 230 -7.29 12.08 2.90
C HIS A 230 -6.96 10.90 3.82
N PRO A 231 -7.21 11.04 5.14
CA PRO A 231 -7.10 9.92 6.07
C PRO A 231 -8.00 8.75 5.65
N ARG A 232 -7.47 7.52 5.71
CA ARG A 232 -8.20 6.32 5.30
C ARG A 232 -9.56 6.21 5.99
N ARG A 233 -10.60 5.96 5.21
CA ARG A 233 -12.00 5.82 5.62
C ARG A 233 -12.71 4.78 4.75
N THR A 234 -13.33 3.81 5.38
CA THR A 234 -14.15 2.76 4.74
C THR A 234 -15.64 2.97 5.00
N ARG A 235 -15.99 3.74 6.04
CA ARG A 235 -17.36 4.17 6.32
C ARG A 235 -17.69 5.50 5.65
N THR A 236 -18.61 5.49 4.69
CA THR A 236 -19.03 6.64 3.85
C THR A 236 -19.85 7.70 4.58
N ALA A 237 -20.69 7.30 5.54
CA ALA A 237 -21.72 8.18 6.10
C ALA A 237 -21.41 8.63 7.54
N GLY A 238 -21.65 9.92 7.81
CA GLY A 238 -21.71 10.52 9.16
C GLY A 238 -20.37 11.04 9.72
N THR A 239 -20.48 11.86 10.76
CA THR A 239 -19.36 12.50 11.50
C THR A 239 -18.63 11.56 12.48
N GLY A 240 -19.00 10.27 12.52
CA GLY A 240 -18.47 9.31 13.48
C GLY A 240 -17.21 8.54 13.04
N PRO A 241 -16.98 7.32 13.58
CA PRO A 241 -15.83 6.47 13.26
C PRO A 241 -15.53 6.32 11.76
N LYS A 242 -14.25 6.35 11.38
CA LYS A 242 -13.79 6.19 9.98
C LYS A 242 -13.90 4.75 9.47
N MET A 243 -13.86 3.78 10.40
CA MET A 243 -13.88 2.34 10.14
C MET A 243 -15.17 1.73 10.71
N TRP A 244 -15.62 0.64 10.11
CA TRP A 244 -16.76 -0.14 10.56
C TRP A 244 -16.43 -1.07 11.71
N VAL A 245 -15.29 -1.77 11.66
CA VAL A 245 -14.93 -2.79 12.68
C VAL A 245 -13.46 -2.71 13.09
N TYR A 246 -12.56 -2.34 12.19
CA TYR A 246 -11.12 -2.36 12.45
C TYR A 246 -10.75 -1.40 13.59
N GLY A 247 -10.03 -1.92 14.58
CA GLY A 247 -9.61 -1.16 15.76
C GLY A 247 -10.77 -0.81 16.71
N ARG A 248 -11.94 -1.42 16.53
CA ARG A 248 -13.17 -1.13 17.32
C ARG A 248 -13.58 -2.27 18.24
N SER A 249 -12.67 -3.19 18.60
CA SER A 249 -12.97 -4.28 19.54
C SER A 249 -13.61 -3.75 20.84
N GLY A 250 -14.68 -4.39 21.30
CA GLY A 250 -15.47 -3.99 22.46
C GLY A 250 -16.48 -2.86 22.21
N GLN A 251 -16.39 -2.13 21.08
CA GLN A 251 -17.36 -1.09 20.75
C GLN A 251 -18.62 -1.69 20.09
N PRO A 252 -19.78 -1.01 20.18
CA PRO A 252 -20.99 -1.47 19.51
C PRO A 252 -20.84 -1.44 17.98
N CYS A 253 -21.31 -2.49 17.32
CA CYS A 253 -21.46 -2.54 15.87
C CYS A 253 -22.38 -1.40 15.41
N LEU A 254 -21.97 -0.68 14.36
CA LEU A 254 -22.76 0.44 13.83
C LEU A 254 -23.98 0.00 13.01
N VAL A 255 -24.18 -1.31 12.83
CA VAL A 255 -25.31 -1.89 12.12
C VAL A 255 -26.31 -2.51 13.11
N CYS A 256 -25.84 -3.37 14.02
CA CYS A 256 -26.73 -4.15 14.91
C CYS A 256 -26.52 -3.89 16.42
N GLY A 257 -25.58 -3.04 16.82
CA GLY A 257 -25.28 -2.76 18.24
C GLY A 257 -24.42 -3.81 18.95
N GLN A 258 -24.34 -5.05 18.46
CA GLN A 258 -23.51 -6.11 19.08
C GLN A 258 -22.04 -5.70 19.19
N ALA A 259 -21.39 -6.02 20.31
CA ALA A 259 -19.98 -5.71 20.53
C ALA A 259 -19.08 -6.35 19.45
N ILE A 260 -18.22 -5.53 18.83
CA ILE A 260 -17.20 -5.99 17.87
C ILE A 260 -16.17 -6.84 18.60
N GLN A 261 -15.79 -7.96 17.99
CA GLN A 261 -14.73 -8.85 18.49
C GLN A 261 -13.45 -8.69 17.67
N MET A 262 -12.33 -9.07 18.27
CA MET A 262 -11.05 -9.21 17.61
C MET A 262 -10.46 -10.58 17.95
N ARG A 263 -10.01 -11.31 16.93
CA ARG A 263 -9.27 -12.57 17.07
C ARG A 263 -8.00 -12.52 16.23
N HIS A 264 -6.96 -13.22 16.67
CA HIS A 264 -5.81 -13.51 15.84
C HIS A 264 -6.13 -14.70 14.93
N GLN A 265 -5.77 -14.59 13.66
CA GLN A 265 -6.10 -15.57 12.62
C GLN A 265 -4.85 -15.94 11.80
N GLY A 266 -4.74 -17.22 11.45
CA GLY A 266 -3.63 -17.83 10.72
C GLY A 266 -2.32 -17.88 11.49
N ASP A 267 -1.33 -18.57 10.92
CA ASP A 267 -0.01 -18.79 11.53
C ASP A 267 0.74 -17.51 11.88
N LEU A 268 0.47 -16.44 11.13
CA LEU A 268 1.08 -15.12 11.35
C LEU A 268 0.35 -14.28 12.41
N GLY A 269 -0.66 -14.83 13.09
CA GLY A 269 -1.40 -14.18 14.17
C GLY A 269 -2.02 -12.85 13.74
N ARG A 270 -2.56 -12.76 12.52
CA ARG A 270 -3.05 -11.48 11.98
C ARG A 270 -4.36 -11.10 12.65
N SER A 271 -4.47 -9.85 13.14
CA SER A 271 -5.69 -9.38 13.78
C SER A 271 -6.86 -9.32 12.80
N THR A 272 -8.00 -9.90 13.20
CA THR A 272 -9.26 -9.93 12.47
C THR A 272 -10.33 -9.29 13.35
N TYR A 273 -10.85 -8.14 12.94
CA TYR A 273 -11.98 -7.48 13.61
C TYR A 273 -13.28 -7.83 12.89
N PHE A 274 -14.31 -8.20 13.62
CA PHE A 274 -15.58 -8.63 13.04
C PHE A 274 -16.74 -8.43 14.02
N CYS A 275 -17.96 -8.37 13.49
CA CYS A 275 -19.17 -8.39 14.28
C CYS A 275 -19.75 -9.81 14.31
N PRO A 276 -19.84 -10.48 15.49
CA PRO A 276 -20.33 -11.86 15.54
C PRO A 276 -21.80 -11.98 15.08
N ALA A 277 -22.63 -10.97 15.35
CA ALA A 277 -24.04 -10.98 14.93
C ALA A 277 -24.26 -10.66 13.45
N CYS A 278 -23.35 -9.92 12.78
CA CYS A 278 -23.52 -9.61 11.35
C CYS A 278 -22.78 -10.58 10.43
N GLN A 279 -21.79 -11.33 10.93
CA GLN A 279 -20.88 -12.12 10.09
C GLN A 279 -20.79 -13.59 10.47
N MET A 280 -21.34 -14.04 11.60
CA MET A 280 -21.33 -15.46 12.00
C MET A 280 -22.73 -16.08 12.03
N VAL A 281 -23.68 -15.49 11.29
CA VAL A 281 -25.02 -16.07 11.13
C VAL A 281 -24.94 -17.14 10.04
N ASN A 282 -25.29 -18.36 10.40
CA ASN A 282 -25.39 -19.50 9.47
C ASN A 282 -26.67 -19.39 8.64
N ASP A 283 -26.83 -18.32 7.85
CA ASP A 283 -27.87 -18.25 6.82
C ASP A 283 -27.20 -18.51 5.48
N HIS A 284 -26.75 -19.75 5.28
CA HIS A 284 -26.54 -20.30 3.95
C HIS A 284 -27.74 -21.21 3.66
N PRO A 285 -28.61 -20.86 2.69
CA PRO A 285 -29.65 -21.76 2.22
C PRO A 285 -29.08 -23.04 1.61
#